data_AF-A0A4P6XIB6-F1
#
_entry.id   AF-A0A4P6XIB6-F1
#
_cell.length_a   1.000
_cell.length_b   1.000
_cell.length_c   1.000
_cell.angle_alpha   90.00
_cell.angle_beta   90.00
_cell.angle_gamma   90.00
#
_symmetry.space_group_name_H-M   'P 1'
#
loop_
_entity.id
_entity.type
_entity.pdbx_description
1 polymer ?
#
loop_
_entity_poly.entity_id
_entity_poly.type
_entity_poly.pdbx_seq_one_letter_code
_entity_poly.pdbx_strand_id
1 'polypeptide(L)'
;MSEERIPPEDGHTPESLPDTPDIQAVDLLQVQTRKAELTRERDILAQKRSELKLSIDRLSVSLAHYKKQQLQHETKQKLEYYLHQNDHECSKLTGPDDAASFVLKNLDVLPTNDVSLRLKLINKLYPGMTVDQESVSTIHENGELYTVIGFRMFASTLPPLKIKIHVKNDAIHRLELLEQTEAARVFQKISPSFCKVLMRNYCRLKKVDLIVYSYHAMAQLQQERISSFSSIIQNYSVLVTRPNFEAADENTSLISLSYIELTIPRTVVLKTFKVKLQWDIVFQNTATGEAESELSFLVDREEDGPLENANKVFLDLAVERGAVEAFSLMLSNLFDIQPIDR
;
A
#
# COMPACT_ATOMS: atom_id res chain seq x y z
N MET A 1 24.56 82.01 42.80
CA MET A 1 23.93 83.23 42.25
C MET A 1 22.44 83.02 42.35
N SER A 2 21.72 83.55 43.34
CA SER A 2 21.90 84.78 44.11
C SER A 2 21.45 84.50 45.55
N GLU A 3 22.21 84.80 46.61
CA GLU A 3 22.34 86.14 47.24
C GLU A 3 20.96 86.73 47.53
N GLU A 4 20.53 87.09 48.75
CA GLU A 4 21.20 87.72 49.90
C GLU A 4 20.04 87.95 50.91
N ARG A 5 20.11 87.77 52.25
CA ARG A 5 20.50 88.80 53.23
C ARG A 5 20.25 88.29 54.66
N ILE A 6 21.25 88.52 55.50
CA ILE A 6 21.23 88.69 56.97
C ILE A 6 21.84 90.10 57.15
N PRO A 7 21.46 91.03 58.07
CA PRO A 7 21.32 90.87 59.54
C PRO A 7 20.35 91.94 60.19
N PRO A 8 20.50 92.42 61.46
CA PRO A 8 20.72 91.79 62.79
C PRO A 8 19.70 92.25 63.88
N GLU A 9 19.89 91.69 65.08
CA GLU A 9 19.73 92.32 66.42
C GLU A 9 18.32 92.74 66.90
N ASP A 10 17.83 92.03 67.91
CA ASP A 10 17.81 92.62 69.24
C ASP A 10 18.06 91.55 70.31
N GLY A 11 19.14 91.74 71.05
CA GLY A 11 19.36 91.06 72.30
C GLY A 11 18.40 91.59 73.36
N HIS A 12 17.87 90.69 74.18
CA HIS A 12 17.89 90.78 75.64
C HIS A 12 17.21 89.52 76.20
N THR A 13 18.02 88.63 76.77
CA THR A 13 17.66 87.70 77.83
C THR A 13 17.11 88.45 79.06
N PRO A 14 16.57 87.78 80.09
CA PRO A 14 16.01 86.42 80.20
C PRO A 14 14.67 86.40 80.98
N GLU A 15 13.92 85.30 80.96
CA GLU A 15 13.30 84.75 82.19
C GLU A 15 12.63 83.37 81.97
N SER A 16 13.19 82.38 82.66
CA SER A 16 12.54 81.18 83.24
C SER A 16 11.67 80.25 82.38
N LEU A 17 12.32 79.17 81.89
CA LEU A 17 12.03 77.72 82.07
C LEU A 17 10.63 77.30 82.63
N PRO A 18 10.03 76.18 82.16
CA PRO A 18 10.66 74.87 82.38
C PRO A 18 10.58 73.81 81.27
N ASP A 19 11.54 72.91 81.37
CA ASP A 19 11.71 71.61 80.72
C ASP A 19 10.44 70.74 80.68
N THR A 20 10.14 70.19 79.50
CA THR A 20 9.53 68.86 79.38
C THR A 20 10.04 68.14 78.11
N PRO A 21 11.17 67.41 78.17
CA PRO A 21 11.61 66.54 77.08
C PRO A 21 11.06 65.10 77.17
N ASP A 22 10.51 64.68 78.32
CA ASP A 22 10.26 63.24 78.57
C ASP A 22 8.93 62.69 78.04
N ILE A 23 7.88 63.51 77.90
CA ILE A 23 6.55 63.01 77.48
C ILE A 23 6.51 62.72 75.97
N GLN A 24 7.19 63.53 75.15
CA GLN A 24 7.26 63.31 73.69
C GLN A 24 8.14 62.10 73.33
N ALA A 25 9.19 61.83 74.10
CA ALA A 25 10.09 60.71 73.88
C ALA A 25 9.39 59.36 74.13
N VAL A 26 8.55 59.26 75.17
CA VAL A 26 7.79 58.03 75.50
C VAL A 26 6.75 57.71 74.43
N ASP A 27 6.04 58.72 73.92
CA ASP A 27 5.01 58.56 72.89
C ASP A 27 5.62 58.16 71.53
N LEU A 28 6.77 58.76 71.18
CA LEU A 28 7.58 58.37 70.02
C LEU A 28 8.05 56.91 70.11
N LEU A 29 8.44 56.45 71.30
CA LEU A 29 8.90 55.08 71.52
C LEU A 29 7.77 54.07 71.33
N GLN A 30 6.55 54.38 71.80
CA GLN A 30 5.36 53.56 71.57
C GLN A 30 4.95 53.49 70.11
N VAL A 31 5.05 54.61 69.38
CA VAL A 31 4.79 54.62 67.93
C VAL A 31 5.85 53.79 67.17
N GLN A 32 7.12 53.84 67.61
CA GLN A 32 8.19 53.06 67.00
C GLN A 32 8.07 51.56 67.28
N THR A 33 7.69 51.14 68.50
CA THR A 33 7.44 49.73 68.81
C THR A 33 6.24 49.18 68.02
N ARG A 34 5.13 49.93 67.96
CA ARG A 34 3.96 49.54 67.16
C ARG A 34 4.28 49.46 65.66
N LYS A 35 5.10 50.37 65.14
CA LYS A 35 5.58 50.32 63.75
C LYS A 35 6.44 49.08 63.51
N ALA A 36 7.31 48.71 64.46
CA ALA A 36 8.13 47.50 64.36
C ALA A 36 7.27 46.22 64.38
N GLU A 37 6.23 46.16 65.22
CA GLU A 37 5.27 45.06 65.26
C GLU A 37 4.51 44.91 63.94
N LEU A 38 3.94 46.01 63.42
CA LEU A 38 3.24 46.00 62.14
C LEU A 38 4.17 45.64 60.96
N THR A 39 5.44 46.02 61.02
CA THR A 39 6.43 45.63 60.01
C THR A 39 6.70 44.12 60.07
N ARG A 40 6.83 43.55 61.28
CA ARG A 40 6.95 42.09 61.46
C ARG A 40 5.71 41.34 60.98
N GLU A 41 4.51 41.81 61.29
CA GLU A 41 3.27 41.20 60.80
C GLU A 41 3.17 41.25 59.27
N ARG A 42 3.52 42.39 58.66
CA ARG A 42 3.60 42.53 57.21
C ARG A 42 4.57 41.52 56.60
N ASP A 43 5.75 41.35 57.20
CA ASP A 43 6.77 40.45 56.68
C ASP A 43 6.33 38.97 56.81
N ILE A 44 5.67 38.60 57.92
CA ILE A 44 5.05 37.28 58.11
C ILE A 44 3.95 37.03 57.07
N LEU A 45 3.08 38.01 56.83
CA LEU A 45 2.02 37.90 55.82
C LEU A 45 2.59 37.83 54.40
N ALA A 46 3.65 38.57 54.10
CA ALA A 46 4.35 38.51 52.83
C ALA A 46 4.97 37.13 52.59
N GLN A 47 5.54 36.52 53.62
CA GLN A 47 6.06 35.15 53.56
C GLN A 47 4.94 34.13 53.32
N LYS A 48 3.83 34.19 54.07
CA LYS A 48 2.66 33.32 53.85
C LYS A 48 2.08 33.47 52.44
N ARG A 49 2.02 34.70 51.91
CA ARG A 49 1.57 34.94 50.53
C ARG A 49 2.49 34.30 49.50
N SER A 50 3.80 34.33 49.74
CA SER A 50 4.79 33.68 48.87
C SER A 50 4.62 32.15 48.90
N GLU A 51 4.47 31.56 50.08
CA GLU A 51 4.25 30.12 50.27
C GLU A 51 2.96 29.64 49.60
N LEU A 52 1.86 30.39 49.77
CA LEU A 52 0.59 30.10 49.09
C LEU A 52 0.72 30.19 47.57
N LYS A 53 1.44 31.19 47.05
CA LYS A 53 1.68 31.31 45.61
C LYS A 53 2.44 30.08 45.06
N LEU A 54 3.50 29.65 45.75
CA LEU A 54 4.25 28.45 45.38
C LEU A 54 3.38 27.19 45.43
N SER A 55 2.47 27.09 46.40
CA SER A 55 1.52 25.98 46.50
C SER A 55 0.54 25.96 45.33
N ILE A 56 -0.01 27.12 44.95
CA ILE A 56 -0.91 27.27 43.80
C ILE A 56 -0.20 26.87 42.51
N ASP A 57 1.03 27.34 42.30
CA ASP A 57 1.81 27.01 41.11
C ASP A 57 2.05 25.49 41.02
N ARG A 58 2.43 24.84 42.13
CA ARG A 58 2.58 23.37 42.18
C ARG A 58 1.27 22.64 41.87
N LEU A 59 0.17 23.05 42.49
CA LEU A 59 -1.14 22.44 42.26
C LEU A 59 -1.61 22.61 40.81
N SER A 60 -1.35 23.76 40.20
CA SER A 60 -1.70 24.02 38.79
C SER A 60 -0.95 23.09 37.82
N VAL A 61 0.34 22.85 38.09
CA VAL A 61 1.17 21.93 37.30
C VAL A 61 0.69 20.48 37.47
N SER A 62 0.38 20.06 38.70
CA SER A 62 -0.18 18.73 38.95
C SER A 62 -1.53 18.53 38.26
N LEU A 63 -2.41 19.54 38.30
CA LEU A 63 -3.71 19.48 37.64
C LEU A 63 -3.58 19.39 36.11
N ALA A 64 -2.66 20.16 35.51
CA ALA A 64 -2.36 20.07 34.09
C ALA A 64 -1.83 18.68 33.71
N HIS A 65 -0.98 18.07 34.55
CA HIS A 65 -0.50 16.71 34.36
C HIS A 65 -1.66 15.69 34.40
N TYR A 66 -2.55 15.76 35.40
CA TYR A 66 -3.69 14.85 35.49
C TYR A 66 -4.67 14.98 34.32
N LYS A 67 -4.96 16.21 33.87
CA LYS A 67 -5.79 16.44 32.68
C LYS A 67 -5.17 15.80 31.43
N LYS A 68 -3.85 15.94 31.24
CA LYS A 68 -3.13 15.31 30.12
C LYS A 68 -3.22 13.78 30.20
N GLN A 69 -3.03 13.21 31.39
CA GLN A 69 -3.11 11.77 31.60
C GLN A 69 -4.51 11.21 31.33
N GLN A 70 -5.56 11.91 31.78
CA GLN A 70 -6.94 11.53 31.49
C GLN A 70 -7.24 11.53 29.98
N LEU A 71 -6.81 12.57 29.27
CA LEU A 71 -7.02 12.69 27.83
C LEU A 71 -6.29 11.57 27.05
N GLN A 72 -5.08 11.20 27.48
CA GLN A 72 -4.37 10.05 26.92
C GLN A 72 -5.10 8.72 27.17
N HIS A 73 -5.65 8.53 28.38
CA HIS A 73 -6.40 7.33 28.73
C HIS A 73 -7.69 7.19 27.91
N GLU A 74 -8.47 8.26 27.77
CA GLU A 74 -9.69 8.29 26.95
C GLU A 74 -9.38 8.03 25.47
N THR A 75 -8.28 8.58 24.96
CA THR A 75 -7.83 8.33 23.59
C THR A 75 -7.45 6.86 23.39
N LYS A 76 -6.74 6.27 24.35
CA LYS A 76 -6.36 4.86 24.32
C LYS A 76 -7.58 3.93 24.35
N GLN A 77 -8.58 4.22 25.18
CA GLN A 77 -9.81 3.43 25.24
C GLN A 77 -10.61 3.50 23.93
N LYS A 78 -10.73 4.68 23.33
CA LYS A 78 -11.38 4.83 22.01
C LYS A 78 -10.61 4.10 20.92
N LEU A 79 -9.28 4.12 20.97
CA LEU A 79 -8.43 3.39 20.03
C LEU A 79 -8.62 1.88 20.16
N GLU A 80 -8.58 1.34 21.39
CA GLU A 80 -8.85 -0.07 21.65
C GLU A 80 -10.24 -0.50 21.16
N TYR A 81 -11.25 0.35 21.37
CA TYR A 81 -12.60 0.11 20.86
C TYR A 81 -12.63 -0.02 19.32
N TYR A 82 -12.04 0.92 18.58
CA TYR A 82 -12.02 0.86 17.11
C TYR A 82 -11.17 -0.29 16.56
N LEU A 83 -10.06 -0.62 17.22
CA LEU A 83 -9.24 -1.78 16.86
C LEU A 83 -10.03 -3.08 17.01
N HIS A 84 -10.69 -3.27 18.16
CA HIS A 84 -11.53 -4.45 18.39
C HIS A 84 -12.71 -4.55 17.43
N GLN A 85 -13.31 -3.42 17.04
CA GLN A 85 -14.37 -3.40 16.04
C GLN A 85 -13.83 -3.80 14.65
N ASN A 86 -12.65 -3.32 14.27
CA ASN A 86 -12.02 -3.65 13.00
C ASN A 86 -11.62 -5.14 12.92
N ASP A 87 -11.09 -5.71 14.00
CA ASP A 87 -10.76 -7.14 14.09
C ASP A 87 -12.02 -8.02 13.85
N HIS A 88 -13.18 -7.59 14.33
CA HIS A 88 -14.45 -8.28 14.12
C HIS A 88 -15.03 -8.09 12.71
N GLU A 89 -14.92 -6.89 12.14
CA GLU A 89 -15.52 -6.54 10.84
C GLU A 89 -14.65 -6.89 9.61
N CYS A 90 -13.33 -7.07 9.79
CA CYS A 90 -12.42 -7.55 8.74
C CYS A 90 -12.85 -8.90 8.13
N SER A 91 -13.62 -9.70 8.88
CA SER A 91 -14.17 -10.97 8.40
C SER A 91 -15.31 -10.80 7.37
N LYS A 92 -15.95 -9.62 7.31
CA LYS A 92 -17.15 -9.35 6.49
C LYS A 92 -16.93 -8.40 5.31
N LEU A 93 -15.78 -7.74 5.24
CA LEU A 93 -15.49 -6.77 4.17
C LEU A 93 -15.12 -7.47 2.86
N THR A 94 -15.92 -7.20 1.83
CA THR A 94 -15.77 -7.64 0.42
C THR A 94 -15.14 -6.57 -0.49
N GLY A 95 -14.78 -5.40 0.03
CA GLY A 95 -14.14 -4.33 -0.73
C GLY A 95 -13.52 -3.24 0.15
N PRO A 96 -12.70 -2.35 -0.43
CA PRO A 96 -12.08 -1.24 0.29
C PRO A 96 -13.13 -0.18 0.68
N ASP A 97 -13.14 0.19 1.95
CA ASP A 97 -13.98 1.29 2.48
C ASP A 97 -13.11 2.56 2.62
N ASP A 98 -13.48 3.61 1.91
CA ASP A 98 -12.78 4.90 1.94
C ASP A 98 -12.87 5.56 3.32
N ALA A 99 -13.94 5.31 4.09
CA ALA A 99 -14.07 5.81 5.46
C ALA A 99 -13.07 5.14 6.41
N ALA A 100 -12.87 3.82 6.29
CA ALA A 100 -11.86 3.09 7.04
C ALA A 100 -10.43 3.54 6.66
N SER A 101 -10.20 3.85 5.38
CA SER A 101 -8.92 4.35 4.88
C SER A 101 -8.57 5.73 5.42
N PHE A 102 -9.56 6.62 5.58
CA PHE A 102 -9.39 7.93 6.21
C PHE A 102 -9.04 7.80 7.70
N VAL A 103 -9.72 6.90 8.42
CA VAL A 103 -9.46 6.67 9.86
C VAL A 103 -8.07 6.07 10.09
N LEU A 104 -7.64 5.12 9.25
CA LEU A 104 -6.31 4.52 9.29
C LEU A 104 -5.19 5.48 8.90
N LYS A 105 -5.45 6.46 8.03
CA LYS A 105 -4.46 7.50 7.68
C LYS A 105 -4.26 8.55 8.78
N ASN A 106 -5.27 8.77 9.63
CA ASN A 106 -5.26 9.81 10.65
C ASN A 106 -4.98 9.29 12.06
N LEU A 107 -5.17 7.99 12.30
CA LEU A 107 -4.75 7.31 13.51
C LEU A 107 -3.43 6.60 13.21
N ASP A 108 -2.39 6.83 14.01
CA ASP A 108 -1.10 6.11 13.95
C ASP A 108 -1.26 4.65 14.40
N VAL A 109 -2.12 3.90 13.71
CA VAL A 109 -2.45 2.51 14.03
C VAL A 109 -1.49 1.60 13.29
N LEU A 110 -0.80 0.76 14.06
CA LEU A 110 0.04 -0.28 13.49
C LEU A 110 -0.82 -1.42 12.92
N PRO A 111 -0.38 -2.09 11.85
CA PRO A 111 -1.07 -3.26 11.31
C PRO A 111 -1.16 -4.39 12.35
N THR A 112 -2.14 -5.27 12.18
CA THR A 112 -2.32 -6.42 13.08
C THR A 112 -1.05 -7.27 13.19
N ASN A 113 -0.74 -7.71 14.40
CA ASN A 113 0.39 -8.61 14.67
C ASN A 113 0.10 -10.06 14.23
N ASP A 114 -1.16 -10.41 13.99
CA ASP A 114 -1.54 -11.75 13.54
C ASP A 114 -1.02 -12.02 12.11
N VAL A 115 0.05 -12.80 12.02
CA VAL A 115 0.68 -13.21 10.75
C VAL A 115 -0.28 -14.05 9.92
N SER A 116 -1.06 -14.93 10.54
CA SER A 116 -1.99 -15.81 9.83
C SER A 116 -3.14 -15.03 9.20
N LEU A 117 -3.68 -14.04 9.92
CA LEU A 117 -4.68 -13.13 9.37
C LEU A 117 -4.10 -12.29 8.22
N ARG A 118 -2.88 -11.75 8.37
CA ARG A 118 -2.21 -11.00 7.30
C ARG A 118 -1.99 -11.84 6.05
N LEU A 119 -1.53 -13.07 6.19
CA LEU A 119 -1.36 -14.00 5.06
C LEU A 119 -2.71 -14.31 4.38
N LYS A 120 -3.79 -14.51 5.15
CA LYS A 120 -5.14 -14.69 4.59
C LYS A 120 -5.61 -13.46 3.80
N LEU A 121 -5.29 -12.25 4.27
CA LEU A 121 -5.63 -11.01 3.56
C LEU A 121 -4.80 -10.82 2.30
N ILE A 122 -3.51 -11.18 2.31
CA ILE A 122 -2.65 -11.16 1.12
C ILE A 122 -3.23 -12.08 0.02
N ASN A 123 -3.71 -13.27 0.38
CA ASN A 123 -4.35 -14.17 -0.58
C ASN A 123 -5.62 -13.60 -1.22
N LYS A 124 -6.31 -12.64 -0.57
CA LYS A 124 -7.43 -11.90 -1.18
C LYS A 124 -6.96 -10.88 -2.21
N LEU A 125 -5.77 -10.28 -2.01
CA LEU A 125 -5.20 -9.28 -2.93
C LEU A 125 -4.57 -9.92 -4.17
N TYR A 126 -4.06 -11.14 -4.04
CA TYR A 126 -3.42 -11.89 -5.13
C TYR A 126 -4.17 -13.19 -5.42
N PRO A 127 -5.43 -13.12 -5.92
CA PRO A 127 -6.21 -14.32 -6.18
C PRO A 127 -5.54 -15.19 -7.26
N GLY A 128 -5.61 -16.50 -7.09
CA GLY A 128 -5.11 -17.47 -8.08
C GLY A 128 -3.59 -17.67 -8.11
N MET A 129 -2.83 -16.94 -7.28
CA MET A 129 -1.39 -17.15 -7.08
C MET A 129 -1.11 -17.59 -5.64
N THR A 130 -0.26 -18.60 -5.48
CA THR A 130 0.29 -18.99 -4.17
C THR A 130 1.80 -18.90 -4.16
N VAL A 131 2.35 -18.53 -3.01
CA VAL A 131 3.79 -18.47 -2.77
C VAL A 131 4.12 -19.38 -1.60
N ASP A 132 4.79 -20.49 -1.89
CA ASP A 132 5.20 -21.46 -0.89
C ASP A 132 6.69 -21.32 -0.60
N GLN A 133 7.04 -21.36 0.69
CA GLN A 133 8.44 -21.42 1.11
C GLN A 133 8.94 -22.85 0.97
N GLU A 134 9.98 -23.07 0.16
CA GLU A 134 10.59 -24.39 -0.03
C GLU A 134 11.70 -24.66 0.99
N SER A 135 12.55 -23.67 1.25
CA SER A 135 13.68 -23.83 2.19
C SER A 135 14.16 -22.51 2.76
N VAL A 136 14.65 -22.56 4.00
CA VAL A 136 15.44 -21.48 4.60
C VAL A 136 16.66 -22.12 5.22
N SER A 137 17.84 -21.63 4.84
CA SER A 137 19.12 -22.10 5.37
C SER A 137 20.10 -20.94 5.51
N THR A 138 21.16 -21.14 6.26
CA THR A 138 22.26 -20.18 6.36
C THR A 138 23.50 -20.81 5.77
N ILE A 139 24.12 -20.16 4.80
CA ILE A 139 25.36 -20.62 4.17
C ILE A 139 26.50 -19.67 4.51
N HIS A 140 27.72 -20.22 4.56
CA HIS A 140 28.94 -19.44 4.65
C HIS A 140 29.66 -19.47 3.30
N GLU A 141 29.78 -18.32 2.63
CA GLU A 141 30.38 -18.20 1.31
C GLU A 141 31.38 -17.02 1.34
N ASN A 142 32.62 -17.24 0.91
CA ASN A 142 33.69 -16.23 0.86
C ASN A 142 33.96 -15.49 2.19
N GLY A 143 33.86 -16.19 3.33
CA GLY A 143 34.07 -15.58 4.65
C GLY A 143 32.87 -14.81 5.19
N GLU A 144 31.73 -14.85 4.50
CA GLU A 144 30.52 -14.13 4.88
C GLU A 144 29.34 -15.08 5.08
N LEU A 145 28.45 -14.75 6.01
CA LEU A 145 27.21 -15.49 6.26
C LEU A 145 26.06 -14.91 5.44
N TYR A 146 25.35 -15.78 4.74
CA TYR A 146 24.18 -15.46 3.93
C TYR A 146 23.00 -16.31 4.38
N THR A 147 21.84 -15.67 4.57
CA THR A 147 20.57 -16.37 4.69
C THR A 147 20.04 -16.66 3.29
N VAL A 148 19.80 -17.94 3.01
CA VAL A 148 19.31 -18.43 1.74
C VAL A 148 17.84 -18.80 1.90
N ILE A 149 16.99 -18.15 1.11
CA ILE A 149 15.55 -18.39 1.12
C ILE A 149 15.15 -18.90 -0.27
N GLY A 150 14.64 -20.12 -0.32
CA GLY A 150 14.05 -20.72 -1.51
C GLY A 150 12.53 -20.65 -1.40
N PHE A 151 11.87 -20.12 -2.42
CA PHE A 151 10.41 -20.08 -2.51
C PHE A 151 9.95 -20.41 -3.92
N ARG A 152 8.73 -20.91 -4.02
CA ARG A 152 8.11 -21.31 -5.27
C ARG A 152 6.77 -20.62 -5.42
N MET A 153 6.58 -20.00 -6.58
CA MET A 153 5.33 -19.37 -6.95
C MET A 153 4.56 -20.30 -7.88
N PHE A 154 3.26 -20.39 -7.65
CA PHE A 154 2.36 -21.23 -8.42
C PHE A 154 1.12 -20.43 -8.82
N ALA A 155 0.67 -20.64 -10.04
CA ALA A 155 -0.66 -20.26 -10.51
C ALA A 155 -1.22 -21.41 -11.36
N SER A 156 -2.53 -21.61 -11.36
CA SER A 156 -3.17 -22.71 -12.10
C SER A 156 -2.94 -22.65 -13.61
N THR A 157 -2.68 -21.45 -14.14
CA THR A 157 -2.60 -21.16 -15.57
C THR A 157 -1.16 -20.95 -16.06
N LEU A 158 -0.18 -21.01 -15.17
CA LEU A 158 1.23 -20.81 -15.48
C LEU A 158 2.11 -21.93 -14.91
N PRO A 159 3.25 -22.23 -15.55
CA PRO A 159 4.24 -23.09 -14.93
C PRO A 159 4.76 -22.46 -13.63
N PRO A 160 5.11 -23.28 -12.64
CA PRO A 160 5.63 -22.80 -11.37
C PRO A 160 7.01 -22.14 -11.54
N LEU A 161 7.27 -21.09 -10.76
CA LEU A 161 8.55 -20.38 -10.77
C LEU A 161 9.26 -20.59 -9.44
N LYS A 162 10.44 -21.21 -9.48
CA LYS A 162 11.28 -21.49 -8.30
C LYS A 162 12.41 -20.48 -8.19
N ILE A 163 12.44 -19.74 -7.08
CA ILE A 163 13.40 -18.66 -6.86
C ILE A 163 14.19 -18.93 -5.58
N LYS A 164 15.49 -18.64 -5.65
CA LYS A 164 16.39 -18.70 -4.50
C LYS A 164 17.08 -17.35 -4.33
N ILE A 165 16.96 -16.76 -3.14
CA ILE A 165 17.58 -15.48 -2.79
C ILE A 165 18.61 -15.66 -1.70
N HIS A 166 19.72 -14.94 -1.82
CA HIS A 166 20.78 -14.84 -0.81
C HIS A 166 20.70 -13.46 -0.18
N VAL A 167 20.38 -13.42 1.10
CA VAL A 167 20.17 -12.21 1.89
C VAL A 167 21.29 -12.07 2.90
N LYS A 168 21.80 -10.86 3.04
CA LYS A 168 22.76 -10.48 4.08
C LYS A 168 22.50 -9.04 4.47
N ASN A 169 22.47 -8.75 5.78
CA ASN A 169 22.16 -7.43 6.32
C ASN A 169 20.90 -6.80 5.71
N ASP A 170 19.83 -7.59 5.60
CA ASP A 170 18.53 -7.22 5.00
C ASP A 170 18.57 -6.80 3.52
N ALA A 171 19.69 -7.02 2.82
CA ALA A 171 19.85 -6.75 1.40
C ALA A 171 19.95 -8.05 0.59
N ILE A 172 19.36 -8.06 -0.60
CA ILE A 172 19.47 -9.18 -1.54
C ILE A 172 20.80 -9.09 -2.28
N HIS A 173 21.70 -10.02 -1.98
CA HIS A 173 23.02 -10.11 -2.62
C HIS A 173 23.00 -10.91 -3.91
N ARG A 174 22.27 -12.03 -3.95
CA ARG A 174 22.16 -12.89 -5.12
C ARG A 174 20.73 -13.38 -5.29
N LEU A 175 20.26 -13.43 -6.53
CA LEU A 175 18.97 -13.97 -6.92
C LEU A 175 19.20 -14.99 -8.01
N GLU A 176 18.75 -16.22 -7.78
CA GLU A 176 18.86 -17.35 -8.69
C GLU A 176 17.47 -17.83 -9.06
N LEU A 177 17.24 -18.03 -10.35
CA LEU A 177 16.08 -18.76 -10.85
C LEU A 177 16.47 -20.22 -10.97
N LEU A 178 15.85 -21.10 -10.19
CA LEU A 178 16.08 -22.55 -10.32
C LEU A 178 15.45 -23.02 -11.64
N GLU A 179 16.09 -23.98 -12.31
CA GLU A 179 15.61 -24.52 -13.61
C GLU A 179 15.46 -23.43 -14.70
N GLN A 180 16.36 -22.44 -14.68
CA GLN A 180 16.31 -21.25 -15.52
C GLN A 180 16.09 -21.54 -17.02
N THR A 181 16.73 -22.58 -17.57
CA THR A 181 16.62 -22.94 -19.00
C THR A 181 15.24 -23.48 -19.36
N GLU A 182 14.63 -24.26 -18.49
CA GLU A 182 13.29 -24.82 -18.68
C GLU A 182 12.24 -23.73 -18.52
N ALA A 183 12.33 -22.94 -17.44
CA ALA A 183 11.47 -21.79 -17.22
C ALA A 183 11.52 -20.84 -18.42
N ALA A 184 12.71 -20.47 -18.91
CA ALA A 184 12.85 -19.59 -20.06
C ALA A 184 12.17 -20.14 -21.32
N ARG A 185 12.29 -21.45 -21.59
CA ARG A 185 11.63 -22.08 -22.75
C ARG A 185 10.11 -22.02 -22.66
N VAL A 186 9.53 -22.27 -21.48
CA VAL A 186 8.08 -22.25 -21.31
C VAL A 186 7.55 -20.82 -21.37
N PHE A 187 8.15 -19.89 -20.62
CA PHE A 187 7.71 -18.49 -20.64
C PHE A 187 7.94 -17.82 -22.00
N GLN A 188 8.95 -18.23 -22.77
CA GLN A 188 9.14 -17.73 -24.13
C GLN A 188 7.95 -18.07 -25.04
N LYS A 189 7.24 -19.18 -24.79
CA LYS A 189 6.03 -19.55 -25.55
C LYS A 189 4.79 -18.78 -25.08
N ILE A 190 4.68 -18.52 -23.79
CA ILE A 190 3.52 -17.84 -23.18
C ILE A 190 3.60 -16.32 -23.44
N SER A 191 4.74 -15.71 -23.12
CA SER A 191 5.03 -14.29 -23.29
C SER A 191 6.54 -14.07 -23.53
N PRO A 192 6.96 -13.89 -24.80
CA PRO A 192 8.35 -13.56 -25.15
C PRO A 192 8.90 -12.34 -24.43
N SER A 193 8.08 -11.30 -24.27
CA SER A 193 8.47 -10.05 -23.59
C SER A 193 8.72 -10.29 -22.12
N PHE A 194 7.85 -11.04 -21.43
CA PHE A 194 8.04 -11.38 -20.03
C PHE A 194 9.33 -12.17 -19.83
N CYS A 195 9.56 -13.22 -20.63
CA CYS A 195 10.77 -14.03 -20.54
C CYS A 195 12.04 -13.17 -20.69
N LYS A 196 12.05 -12.27 -21.67
CA LYS A 196 13.18 -11.33 -21.88
C LYS A 196 13.40 -10.42 -20.67
N VAL A 197 12.34 -9.86 -20.10
CA VAL A 197 12.41 -8.92 -18.96
C VAL A 197 12.83 -9.66 -17.68
N LEU A 198 12.22 -10.80 -17.38
CA LEU A 198 12.56 -11.65 -16.24
C LEU A 198 14.06 -11.97 -16.23
N MET A 199 14.56 -12.44 -17.37
CA MET A 199 15.93 -12.95 -17.49
C MET A 199 16.98 -11.85 -17.56
N ARG A 200 16.72 -10.77 -18.31
CA ARG A 200 17.72 -9.71 -18.56
C ARG A 200 17.68 -8.59 -17.54
N ASN A 201 16.53 -8.35 -16.91
CA ASN A 201 16.30 -7.24 -15.98
C ASN A 201 16.07 -7.77 -14.57
N TYR A 202 14.96 -8.46 -14.31
CA TYR A 202 14.53 -8.72 -12.93
C TYR A 202 15.46 -9.66 -12.16
N CYS A 203 15.84 -10.81 -12.74
CA CYS A 203 16.78 -11.72 -12.09
C CYS A 203 18.17 -11.09 -11.94
N ARG A 204 18.66 -10.43 -13.00
CA ARG A 204 20.00 -9.81 -13.01
C ARG A 204 20.12 -8.65 -12.03
N LEU A 205 19.08 -7.81 -11.93
CA LEU A 205 19.04 -6.65 -11.04
C LEU A 205 18.42 -6.96 -9.67
N LYS A 206 18.12 -8.24 -9.38
CA LYS A 206 17.66 -8.72 -8.06
C LYS A 206 16.32 -8.12 -7.63
N LYS A 207 15.43 -7.81 -8.58
CA LYS A 207 14.13 -7.17 -8.35
C LYS A 207 13.05 -8.21 -8.05
N VAL A 208 13.08 -8.79 -6.84
CA VAL A 208 12.16 -9.87 -6.43
C VAL A 208 10.71 -9.43 -6.45
N ASP A 209 10.45 -8.21 -5.96
CA ASP A 209 9.15 -7.54 -5.97
C ASP A 209 8.53 -7.53 -7.38
N LEU A 210 9.29 -7.10 -8.38
CA LEU A 210 8.82 -7.08 -9.76
C LEU A 210 8.61 -8.49 -10.32
N ILE A 211 9.40 -9.49 -9.91
CA ILE A 211 9.17 -10.88 -10.33
C ILE A 211 7.84 -11.40 -9.81
N VAL A 212 7.54 -11.18 -8.53
CA VAL A 212 6.28 -11.61 -7.90
C VAL A 212 5.09 -10.90 -8.54
N TYR A 213 5.17 -9.57 -8.67
CA TYR A 213 4.09 -8.77 -9.25
C TYR A 213 3.83 -9.12 -10.73
N SER A 214 4.89 -9.20 -11.53
CA SER A 214 4.76 -9.54 -12.96
C SER A 214 4.25 -10.96 -13.19
N TYR A 215 4.64 -11.92 -12.35
CA TYR A 215 4.11 -13.28 -12.42
C TYR A 215 2.60 -13.30 -12.12
N HIS A 216 2.15 -12.53 -11.12
CA HIS A 216 0.73 -12.40 -10.82
C HIS A 216 -0.06 -11.74 -11.95
N ALA A 217 0.41 -10.60 -12.47
CA ALA A 217 -0.25 -9.89 -13.56
C ALA A 217 -0.38 -10.79 -14.81
N MET A 218 0.67 -11.54 -15.13
CA MET A 218 0.64 -12.52 -16.21
C MET A 218 -0.33 -13.68 -15.92
N ALA A 219 -0.42 -14.16 -14.67
CA ALA A 219 -1.33 -15.23 -14.29
C ALA A 219 -2.80 -14.83 -14.52
N GLN A 220 -3.16 -13.60 -14.17
CA GLN A 220 -4.50 -13.05 -14.36
C GLN A 220 -4.88 -12.98 -15.85
N LEU A 221 -4.02 -12.36 -16.68
CA LEU A 221 -4.27 -12.27 -18.12
C LEU A 221 -4.29 -13.63 -18.80
N GLN A 222 -3.42 -14.54 -18.37
CA GLN A 222 -3.39 -15.90 -18.88
C GLN A 222 -4.68 -16.66 -18.54
N GLN A 223 -5.23 -16.45 -17.35
CA GLN A 223 -6.51 -17.03 -16.95
C GLN A 223 -7.67 -16.50 -17.79
N GLU A 224 -7.71 -15.19 -18.02
CA GLU A 224 -8.69 -14.57 -18.92
C GLU A 224 -8.59 -15.11 -20.34
N ARG A 225 -7.37 -15.23 -20.88
CA ARG A 225 -7.10 -15.80 -22.21
C ARG A 225 -7.59 -17.25 -22.31
N ILE A 226 -7.21 -18.11 -21.36
CA ILE A 226 -7.61 -19.52 -21.36
C ILE A 226 -9.13 -19.65 -21.24
N SER A 227 -9.77 -18.87 -20.36
CA SER A 227 -11.22 -18.83 -20.21
C SER A 227 -11.90 -18.46 -21.53
N SER A 228 -11.45 -17.37 -22.16
CA SER A 228 -12.00 -16.87 -23.42
C SER A 228 -11.84 -17.85 -24.57
N PHE A 229 -10.65 -18.44 -24.72
CA PHE A 229 -10.41 -19.47 -25.74
C PHE A 229 -11.25 -20.72 -25.48
N SER A 230 -11.38 -21.16 -24.22
CA SER A 230 -12.23 -22.30 -23.88
C SER A 230 -13.68 -22.05 -24.26
N SER A 231 -14.22 -20.86 -23.95
CA SER A 231 -15.58 -20.48 -24.34
C SER A 231 -15.77 -20.46 -25.86
N ILE A 232 -14.84 -19.87 -26.62
CA ILE A 232 -14.93 -19.85 -28.08
C ILE A 232 -14.87 -21.27 -28.66
N ILE A 233 -13.95 -22.10 -28.16
CA ILE A 233 -13.79 -23.47 -28.63
C ILE A 233 -15.03 -24.31 -28.33
N GLN A 234 -15.64 -24.15 -27.16
CA GLN A 234 -16.88 -24.83 -26.83
C GLN A 234 -18.03 -24.41 -27.75
N ASN A 235 -18.17 -23.10 -27.98
CA ASN A 235 -19.23 -22.53 -28.81
C ASN A 235 -19.11 -22.87 -30.30
N TYR A 236 -17.89 -23.11 -30.80
CA TYR A 236 -17.61 -23.33 -32.23
C TYR A 236 -16.83 -24.62 -32.51
N SER A 237 -16.90 -25.61 -31.62
CA SER A 237 -16.12 -26.86 -31.65
C SER A 237 -16.03 -27.56 -33.01
N VAL A 238 -17.10 -27.53 -33.80
CA VAL A 238 -17.16 -28.16 -35.14
C VAL A 238 -16.26 -27.47 -36.18
N LEU A 239 -15.92 -26.20 -35.96
CA LEU A 239 -15.13 -25.37 -36.88
C LEU A 239 -13.66 -25.23 -36.44
N VAL A 240 -13.34 -25.60 -35.20
CA VAL A 240 -11.99 -25.44 -34.63
C VAL A 240 -11.01 -26.36 -35.33
N THR A 241 -9.98 -25.76 -35.94
CA THR A 241 -8.85 -26.45 -36.56
C THR A 241 -7.64 -26.48 -35.62
N ARG A 242 -7.47 -25.43 -34.82
CA ARG A 242 -6.46 -25.37 -33.74
C ARG A 242 -7.06 -24.75 -32.48
N PRO A 243 -6.77 -25.31 -31.29
CA PRO A 243 -5.87 -26.44 -31.03
C PRO A 243 -6.45 -27.80 -31.49
N ASN A 244 -5.58 -28.75 -31.85
CA ASN A 244 -5.99 -30.13 -32.10
C ASN A 244 -5.97 -30.92 -30.79
N PHE A 245 -7.15 -31.20 -30.24
CA PHE A 245 -7.33 -31.85 -28.95
C PHE A 245 -7.06 -33.36 -28.95
N GLU A 246 -6.82 -33.98 -30.12
CA GLU A 246 -6.63 -35.44 -30.23
C GLU A 246 -5.36 -35.96 -29.53
N ALA A 247 -4.42 -35.09 -29.11
CA ALA A 247 -3.11 -35.49 -28.60
C ALA A 247 -2.72 -34.98 -27.19
N ALA A 248 -3.52 -34.12 -26.56
CA ALA A 248 -3.14 -33.51 -25.28
C ALA A 248 -4.34 -33.09 -24.42
N ASP A 249 -4.12 -33.04 -23.11
CA ASP A 249 -5.08 -32.52 -22.11
C ASP A 249 -5.51 -31.09 -22.49
N GLU A 250 -6.82 -30.81 -22.50
CA GLU A 250 -7.40 -29.59 -23.09
C GLU A 250 -6.77 -28.32 -22.50
N ASN A 251 -6.59 -28.30 -21.18
CA ASN A 251 -6.00 -27.17 -20.46
C ASN A 251 -4.51 -26.99 -20.73
N THR A 252 -3.76 -28.10 -20.82
CA THR A 252 -2.30 -28.04 -21.05
C THR A 252 -1.98 -27.52 -22.45
N SER A 253 -2.83 -27.84 -23.43
CA SER A 253 -2.73 -27.34 -24.80
C SER A 253 -2.92 -25.82 -24.86
N LEU A 254 -3.95 -25.30 -24.17
CA LEU A 254 -4.30 -23.87 -24.19
C LEU A 254 -3.30 -22.98 -23.47
N ILE A 255 -2.59 -23.48 -22.45
CA ILE A 255 -1.55 -22.72 -21.75
C ILE A 255 -0.45 -22.25 -22.73
N SER A 256 -0.06 -23.12 -23.66
CA SER A 256 1.06 -22.85 -24.59
C SER A 256 0.66 -22.19 -25.91
N LEU A 257 -0.65 -22.07 -26.16
CA LEU A 257 -1.21 -21.60 -27.41
C LEU A 257 -1.47 -20.08 -27.35
N SER A 258 -0.91 -19.32 -28.29
CA SER A 258 -1.17 -17.88 -28.42
C SER A 258 -2.29 -17.54 -29.40
N TYR A 259 -2.86 -18.53 -30.10
CA TYR A 259 -3.93 -18.29 -31.06
C TYR A 259 -4.84 -19.50 -31.25
N ILE A 260 -6.11 -19.26 -31.53
CA ILE A 260 -7.06 -20.27 -32.01
C ILE A 260 -7.31 -20.07 -33.50
N GLU A 261 -7.61 -21.17 -34.21
CA GLU A 261 -7.88 -21.14 -35.65
C GLU A 261 -9.14 -21.95 -35.96
N LEU A 262 -10.06 -21.34 -36.70
CA LEU A 262 -11.28 -21.95 -37.20
C LEU A 262 -11.23 -22.00 -38.74
N THR A 263 -11.63 -23.12 -39.31
CA THR A 263 -11.81 -23.25 -40.76
C THR A 263 -13.30 -23.30 -41.06
N ILE A 264 -13.77 -22.32 -41.81
CA ILE A 264 -15.16 -22.25 -42.25
C ILE A 264 -15.24 -22.97 -43.60
N PRO A 265 -15.89 -24.15 -43.66
CA PRO A 265 -15.88 -24.97 -44.85
C PRO A 265 -16.79 -24.38 -45.92
N ARG A 266 -16.51 -24.78 -47.17
CA ARG A 266 -17.28 -24.38 -48.35
C ARG A 266 -18.77 -24.77 -48.29
N THR A 267 -19.11 -25.74 -47.44
CA THR A 267 -20.50 -26.15 -47.21
C THR A 267 -21.34 -25.08 -46.51
N VAL A 268 -20.69 -24.17 -45.77
CA VAL A 268 -21.34 -23.05 -45.06
C VAL A 268 -21.28 -21.77 -45.90
N VAL A 269 -20.18 -21.53 -46.61
CA VAL A 269 -19.95 -20.31 -47.41
C VAL A 269 -19.37 -20.68 -48.77
N LEU A 270 -19.65 -19.92 -49.84
CA LEU A 270 -19.21 -20.25 -51.21
C LEU A 270 -17.68 -20.46 -51.38
N LYS A 271 -16.87 -19.95 -50.45
CA LYS A 271 -15.41 -20.09 -50.36
C LYS A 271 -14.99 -20.61 -48.98
N THR A 272 -13.82 -21.24 -48.89
CA THR A 272 -13.20 -21.61 -47.61
C THR A 272 -12.55 -20.38 -46.97
N PHE A 273 -12.79 -20.17 -45.67
CA PHE A 273 -12.16 -19.11 -44.89
C PHE A 273 -11.41 -19.68 -43.71
N LYS A 274 -10.26 -19.10 -43.38
CA LYS A 274 -9.55 -19.36 -42.13
C LYS A 274 -9.66 -18.15 -41.23
N VAL A 275 -10.23 -18.34 -40.05
CA VAL A 275 -10.39 -17.30 -39.04
C VAL A 275 -9.41 -17.59 -37.91
N LYS A 276 -8.51 -16.65 -37.65
CA LYS A 276 -7.50 -16.77 -36.60
C LYS A 276 -7.67 -15.64 -35.58
N LEU A 277 -7.85 -16.00 -34.32
CA LEU A 277 -7.77 -15.07 -33.20
C LEU A 277 -6.47 -15.32 -32.44
N GLN A 278 -5.57 -14.33 -32.49
CA GLN A 278 -4.31 -14.32 -31.77
C GLN A 278 -4.40 -13.41 -30.55
N TRP A 279 -3.87 -13.87 -29.43
CA TRP A 279 -3.87 -13.19 -28.14
C TRP A 279 -2.51 -13.34 -27.49
N ASP A 280 -1.69 -12.29 -27.63
CA ASP A 280 -0.36 -12.22 -27.06
C ASP A 280 -0.40 -11.45 -25.73
N ILE A 281 0.38 -11.89 -24.75
CA ILE A 281 0.55 -11.18 -23.48
C ILE A 281 1.88 -10.45 -23.55
N VAL A 282 1.85 -9.11 -23.50
CA VAL A 282 3.02 -8.25 -23.71
C VAL A 282 3.31 -7.42 -22.46
N PHE A 283 4.59 -7.29 -22.12
CA PHE A 283 5.04 -6.43 -21.02
C PHE A 283 5.35 -5.03 -21.54
N GLN A 284 4.35 -4.15 -21.46
CA GLN A 284 4.48 -2.77 -21.94
C GLN A 284 5.37 -1.95 -20.99
N ASN A 285 5.14 -2.05 -19.68
CA ASN A 285 5.86 -1.30 -18.66
C ASN A 285 6.77 -2.20 -17.81
N THR A 286 8.03 -2.30 -18.24
CA THR A 286 9.06 -3.09 -17.53
C THR A 286 9.55 -2.47 -16.22
N ALA A 287 9.13 -1.23 -15.90
CA ALA A 287 9.49 -0.57 -14.65
C ALA A 287 8.51 -0.92 -13.52
N THR A 288 7.22 -1.05 -13.84
CA THR A 288 6.15 -1.40 -12.90
C THR A 288 5.83 -2.90 -12.90
N GLY A 289 6.21 -3.62 -13.96
CA GLY A 289 5.85 -5.03 -14.12
C GLY A 289 4.42 -5.25 -14.58
N GLU A 290 3.80 -4.23 -15.19
CA GLU A 290 2.47 -4.35 -15.81
C GLU A 290 2.53 -5.15 -17.11
N ALA A 291 1.53 -6.01 -17.28
CA ALA A 291 1.30 -6.81 -18.45
C ALA A 291 0.02 -6.34 -19.15
N GLU A 292 0.00 -6.43 -20.47
CA GLU A 292 -1.15 -6.08 -21.31
C GLU A 292 -1.46 -7.20 -22.28
N SER A 293 -2.70 -7.20 -22.78
CA SER A 293 -3.19 -8.12 -23.79
C SER A 293 -3.15 -7.44 -25.16
N GLU A 294 -2.46 -8.05 -26.12
CA GLU A 294 -2.49 -7.66 -27.53
C GLU A 294 -3.32 -8.68 -28.32
N LEU A 295 -4.46 -8.22 -28.84
CA LEU A 295 -5.38 -9.02 -29.64
C LEU A 295 -5.16 -8.76 -31.13
N SER A 296 -5.31 -9.81 -31.94
CA SER A 296 -5.29 -9.71 -33.40
C SER A 296 -6.27 -10.71 -34.01
N PHE A 297 -7.13 -10.24 -34.90
CA PHE A 297 -8.13 -11.02 -35.59
C PHE A 297 -7.89 -10.98 -37.10
N LEU A 298 -7.68 -12.17 -37.68
CA LEU A 298 -7.33 -12.35 -39.07
C LEU A 298 -8.36 -13.27 -39.73
N VAL A 299 -8.79 -12.90 -40.94
CA VAL A 299 -9.69 -13.71 -41.77
C VAL A 299 -9.03 -13.86 -43.13
N ASP A 300 -8.50 -15.04 -43.42
CA ASP A 300 -7.83 -15.34 -44.67
C ASP A 300 -8.78 -16.05 -45.64
N ARG A 301 -8.89 -15.51 -46.85
CA ARG A 301 -9.53 -16.15 -48.00
C ARG A 301 -8.49 -16.98 -48.72
N GLU A 302 -8.77 -18.26 -48.91
CA GLU A 302 -7.82 -19.22 -49.51
C GLU A 302 -7.29 -18.77 -50.89
N GLU A 303 -8.08 -17.99 -51.64
CA GLU A 303 -7.73 -17.50 -52.98
C GLU A 303 -7.46 -15.99 -53.08
N ASP A 304 -7.98 -15.18 -52.14
CA ASP A 304 -8.00 -13.71 -52.26
C ASP A 304 -7.19 -12.99 -51.16
N GLY A 305 -6.51 -13.73 -50.27
CA GLY A 305 -5.75 -13.16 -49.17
C GLY A 305 -6.59 -12.65 -48.00
N PRO A 306 -6.01 -11.86 -47.07
CA PRO A 306 -6.69 -11.42 -45.86
C PRO A 306 -7.86 -10.48 -46.16
N LEU A 307 -8.90 -10.56 -45.35
CA LEU A 307 -9.99 -9.59 -45.34
C LEU A 307 -9.51 -8.29 -44.69
N GLU A 308 -9.39 -7.24 -45.51
CA GLU A 308 -9.02 -5.92 -45.03
C GLU A 308 -10.02 -5.38 -44.01
N ASN A 309 -9.52 -4.63 -43.03
CA ASN A 309 -10.28 -4.00 -41.94
C ASN A 309 -10.96 -4.94 -40.92
N ALA A 310 -10.98 -6.26 -41.12
CA ALA A 310 -11.58 -7.21 -40.18
C ALA A 310 -10.97 -7.09 -38.77
N ASN A 311 -9.64 -6.95 -38.68
CA ASN A 311 -8.95 -6.76 -37.40
C ASN A 311 -9.41 -5.48 -36.69
N LYS A 312 -9.51 -4.36 -37.41
CA LYS A 312 -9.88 -3.07 -36.83
C LYS A 312 -11.30 -3.11 -36.26
N VAL A 313 -12.24 -3.64 -37.02
CA VAL A 313 -13.64 -3.80 -36.58
C VAL A 313 -13.72 -4.72 -35.37
N PHE A 314 -12.98 -5.82 -35.36
CA PHE A 314 -12.91 -6.71 -34.20
C PHE A 314 -12.38 -6.01 -32.95
N LEU A 315 -11.30 -5.24 -33.08
CA LEU A 315 -10.71 -4.52 -31.94
C LEU A 315 -11.67 -3.47 -31.37
N ASP A 316 -12.35 -2.71 -32.23
CA ASP A 316 -13.36 -1.74 -31.79
C ASP A 316 -14.51 -2.43 -31.04
N LEU A 317 -14.99 -3.58 -31.54
CA LEU A 317 -16.02 -4.38 -30.87
C LEU A 317 -15.54 -5.00 -29.55
N ALA A 318 -14.28 -5.45 -29.49
CA ALA A 318 -13.71 -6.09 -28.31
C ALA A 318 -13.58 -5.10 -27.14
N VAL A 319 -13.33 -3.82 -27.42
CA VAL A 319 -13.31 -2.76 -26.40
C VAL A 319 -14.70 -2.54 -25.80
N GLU A 320 -15.76 -2.62 -26.61
CA GLU A 320 -17.14 -2.37 -26.13
C GLU A 320 -17.78 -3.59 -25.46
N ARG A 321 -17.52 -4.80 -25.96
CA ARG A 321 -18.26 -6.02 -25.60
C ARG A 321 -17.41 -7.17 -25.07
N GLY A 322 -16.09 -6.99 -25.05
CA GLY A 322 -15.15 -8.05 -24.71
C GLY A 322 -14.83 -8.99 -25.87
N ALA A 323 -13.74 -9.73 -25.74
CA ALA A 323 -13.16 -10.52 -26.83
C ALA A 323 -14.06 -11.66 -27.34
N VAL A 324 -14.78 -12.34 -26.44
CA VAL A 324 -15.64 -13.49 -26.79
C VAL A 324 -16.87 -13.04 -27.57
N GLU A 325 -17.61 -12.04 -27.06
CA GLU A 325 -18.80 -11.51 -27.76
C GLU A 325 -18.42 -10.86 -29.08
N ALA A 326 -17.32 -10.10 -29.13
CA ALA A 326 -16.82 -9.51 -30.38
C ALA A 326 -16.50 -10.60 -31.41
N PHE A 327 -15.86 -11.70 -30.99
CA PHE A 327 -15.57 -12.83 -31.87
C PHE A 327 -16.85 -13.47 -32.41
N SER A 328 -17.84 -13.71 -31.53
CA SER A 328 -19.13 -14.26 -31.92
C SER A 328 -19.90 -13.36 -32.91
N LEU A 329 -19.87 -12.05 -32.68
CA LEU A 329 -20.48 -11.06 -33.59
C LEU A 329 -19.78 -11.00 -34.95
N MET A 330 -18.46 -11.15 -34.97
CA MET A 330 -17.72 -11.22 -36.23
C MET A 330 -18.13 -12.46 -37.04
N LEU A 331 -18.24 -13.62 -36.38
CA LEU A 331 -18.65 -14.85 -37.06
C LEU A 331 -20.10 -14.81 -37.55
N SER A 332 -21.02 -14.28 -36.75
CA SER A 332 -22.42 -14.16 -37.15
C SER A 332 -22.61 -13.17 -38.31
N ASN A 333 -21.95 -12.02 -38.27
CA ASN A 333 -22.10 -11.01 -39.33
C ASN A 333 -21.37 -11.39 -40.64
N LEU A 334 -20.21 -12.05 -40.57
CA LEU A 334 -19.44 -12.39 -41.76
C LEU A 334 -19.91 -13.69 -42.43
N PHE A 335 -20.42 -14.64 -41.64
CA PHE A 335 -20.65 -16.01 -42.11
C PHE A 335 -22.01 -16.59 -41.72
N ASP A 336 -22.86 -15.84 -41.00
CA ASP A 336 -24.15 -16.29 -40.46
C ASP A 336 -24.01 -17.52 -39.53
N ILE A 337 -22.90 -17.59 -38.79
CA ILE A 337 -22.60 -18.68 -37.86
C ILE A 337 -22.98 -18.24 -36.44
N GLN A 338 -23.93 -18.96 -35.84
CA GLN A 338 -24.33 -18.77 -34.45
C GLN A 338 -23.55 -19.70 -33.51
N PRO A 339 -23.33 -19.32 -32.24
CA PRO A 339 -22.77 -20.22 -31.24
C PRO A 339 -23.67 -21.45 -31.06
N ILE A 340 -23.08 -22.60 -30.73
CA ILE A 340 -23.84 -23.81 -30.41
C ILE A 340 -24.55 -23.59 -29.06
N ASP A 341 -25.87 -23.37 -29.10
CA ASP A 341 -26.70 -23.38 -27.88
C ASP A 341 -26.71 -24.79 -27.29
N ARG A 342 -26.38 -24.92 -26.00
CA ARG A 342 -26.55 -26.14 -25.22
C ARG A 342 -27.45 -25.91 -24.03
#